data_AF-A0A260BX70-F1
#
_entry.id   AF-A0A260BX70-F1
#
_cell.length_a   1.000
_cell.length_b   1.000
_cell.length_c   1.000
_cell.angle_alpha   90.00
_cell.angle_beta   90.00
_cell.angle_gamma   90.00
#
_symmetry.space_group_name_H-M   'P 1'
#
loop_
_entity.id
_entity.type
_entity.pdbx_description
1 polymer ?
#
loop_
_entity_poly.entity_id
_entity_poly.type
_entity_poly.pdbx_seq_one_letter_code
_entity_poly.pdbx_strand_id
1 'polypeptide(L)'
;MAWVRWGDNSHDHPIVMGVMDHDLFDDRLLNEVHGFISRCAAQSGSHTTDYVIPRGSAVLMAGASRVDVLVEVAKFAGYLTEIEVKGRRAYKLVDNDPDFLHLRLAAEIEWEKQRKSDNSNPALIIPVRVRDGDACRWCGCVVNWGSRKGGRNGTYDHLVPGEAATIDTYVVSCGSCNAARGDNSTGKWQRPLLPAPSSPYFSKTTVDWIQNNEWARNNGYEPPARSRKVVRPGDPAPYMQGRSTSLSPATAESSAPAEERPGTQPETAGTPDPTDASAPRTDTKSATATSNTRTDTQSAHAPTPRTTSENAPSADSGRTKQIPADRQSASSDGPGRDGAG
;
A
#
# COMPACT_ATOMS: atom_id res chain seq x y z
N MET A 1 -3.64 0.83 3.67
CA MET A 1 -3.79 1.76 4.83
C MET A 1 -3.52 3.16 4.35
N ALA A 2 -4.17 4.17 4.95
CA ALA A 2 -3.86 5.56 4.66
C ALA A 2 -2.47 5.94 5.20
N TRP A 3 -1.74 6.73 4.43
CA TRP A 3 -0.48 7.32 4.85
C TRP A 3 -0.21 8.61 4.07
N VAL A 4 0.68 9.43 4.63
CA VAL A 4 1.20 10.67 4.04
C VAL A 4 2.71 10.53 3.94
N ARG A 5 3.28 10.81 2.77
CA ARG A 5 4.73 10.88 2.54
C ARG A 5 5.10 12.32 2.24
N TRP A 6 6.17 12.77 2.87
CA TRP A 6 6.93 13.94 2.47
C TRP A 6 8.21 13.49 1.75
N GLY A 7 8.65 14.27 0.77
CA GLY A 7 9.95 14.08 0.14
C GLY A 7 11.10 14.24 1.10
N ASP A 8 12.21 13.56 0.83
CA ASP A 8 13.47 13.73 1.58
C ASP A 8 13.98 15.19 1.47
N ASN A 9 13.74 15.83 0.32
CA ASN A 9 14.07 17.24 0.04
C ASN A 9 12.88 18.19 0.26
N SER A 10 11.91 17.80 1.11
CA SER A 10 10.75 18.67 1.37
C SER A 10 11.10 19.91 2.18
N HIS A 11 12.22 19.93 2.90
CA HIS A 11 12.63 21.02 3.77
C HIS A 11 13.16 22.25 3.01
N ASP A 12 13.75 22.05 1.83
CA ASP A 12 14.29 23.09 0.95
C ASP A 12 13.55 23.19 -0.40
N HIS A 13 12.44 22.46 -0.55
CA HIS A 13 11.61 22.49 -1.74
C HIS A 13 11.13 23.92 -2.06
N PRO A 14 11.06 24.35 -3.34
CA PRO A 14 10.72 25.73 -3.71
C PRO A 14 9.42 26.26 -3.11
N ILE A 15 8.39 25.43 -2.96
CA ILE A 15 7.12 25.80 -2.28
C ILE A 15 7.36 26.16 -0.80
N VAL A 16 8.26 25.45 -0.10
CA VAL A 16 8.57 25.75 1.30
C VAL A 16 9.37 27.04 1.39
N MET A 17 10.38 27.18 0.54
CA MET A 17 11.26 28.35 0.52
C MET A 17 10.51 29.62 0.10
N GLY A 18 9.51 29.51 -0.78
CA GLY A 18 8.67 30.62 -1.22
C GLY A 18 7.86 31.29 -0.09
N VAL A 19 7.74 30.67 1.09
CA VAL A 19 7.18 31.33 2.28
C VAL A 19 8.02 32.55 2.71
N MET A 20 9.34 32.51 2.48
CA MET A 20 10.25 33.60 2.85
C MET A 20 10.10 34.83 1.96
N ASP A 21 9.51 34.68 0.78
CA ASP A 21 9.28 35.77 -0.17
C ASP A 21 7.99 36.56 0.13
N HIS A 22 7.22 36.18 1.16
CA HIS A 22 5.97 36.85 1.53
C HIS A 22 6.21 38.09 2.40
N ASP A 23 5.45 39.17 2.18
CA ASP A 23 5.59 40.44 2.93
C ASP A 23 5.38 40.31 4.45
N LEU A 24 4.67 39.28 4.88
CA LEU A 24 4.40 38.96 6.30
C LEU A 24 5.49 38.08 6.94
N PHE A 25 6.56 37.75 6.22
CA PHE A 25 7.57 36.81 6.68
C PHE A 25 8.25 37.26 7.98
N ASP A 26 8.36 36.32 8.91
CA ASP A 26 9.15 36.42 10.13
C ASP A 26 9.84 35.07 10.41
N ASP A 27 10.75 35.05 11.40
CA ASP A 27 11.56 33.87 11.75
C ASP A 27 10.73 32.61 12.09
N ARG A 28 9.43 32.78 12.41
CA ARG A 28 8.53 31.69 12.79
C ARG A 28 7.72 31.19 11.59
N LEU A 29 7.37 32.09 10.66
CA LEU A 29 6.34 31.86 9.67
C LEU A 29 6.61 30.65 8.77
N LEU A 30 7.87 30.42 8.36
CA LEU A 30 8.22 29.24 7.55
C LEU A 30 7.83 27.94 8.27
N ASN A 31 8.23 27.79 9.53
CA ASN A 31 7.95 26.61 10.34
C ASN A 31 6.47 26.53 10.73
N GLU A 32 5.81 27.68 10.98
CA GLU A 32 4.38 27.72 11.27
C GLU A 32 3.55 27.26 10.07
N VAL A 33 3.84 27.75 8.86
CA VAL A 33 3.16 27.35 7.63
C VAL A 33 3.42 25.88 7.32
N HIS A 34 4.68 25.45 7.35
CA HIS A 34 5.02 24.05 7.08
C HIS A 34 4.38 23.09 8.10
N GLY A 35 4.36 23.45 9.39
CA GLY A 35 3.68 22.70 10.44
C GLY A 35 2.15 22.67 10.25
N PHE A 36 1.54 23.79 9.86
CA PHE A 36 0.12 23.86 9.53
C PHE A 36 -0.25 22.94 8.36
N ILE A 37 0.52 22.99 7.27
CA ILE A 37 0.31 22.12 6.10
C ILE A 37 0.52 20.66 6.45
N SER A 38 1.57 20.33 7.21
CA SER A 38 1.82 18.97 7.69
C SER A 38 0.64 18.39 8.47
N ARG A 39 0.04 19.19 9.37
CA ARG A 39 -1.16 18.78 10.12
C ARG A 39 -2.38 18.64 9.21
N CYS A 40 -2.54 19.53 8.23
CA CYS A 40 -3.60 19.42 7.24
C CYS A 40 -3.45 18.14 6.37
N ALA A 41 -2.24 17.84 5.91
CA ALA A 41 -1.93 16.65 5.14
C ALA A 41 -2.24 15.38 5.94
N ALA A 42 -1.80 15.31 7.21
CA ALA A 42 -2.11 14.19 8.10
C ALA A 42 -3.63 14.01 8.31
N GLN A 43 -4.37 15.10 8.52
CA GLN A 43 -5.83 15.08 8.63
C GLN A 43 -6.48 14.55 7.33
N SER A 44 -6.09 15.08 6.18
CA SER A 44 -6.61 14.66 4.88
C SER A 44 -6.33 13.18 4.61
N GLY A 45 -5.10 12.72 4.87
CA GLY A 45 -4.72 11.31 4.76
C GLY A 45 -5.55 10.41 5.68
N SER A 46 -5.66 10.76 6.97
CA SER A 46 -6.42 9.97 7.95
C SER A 46 -7.90 9.83 7.61
N HIS A 47 -8.49 10.85 6.98
CA HIS A 47 -9.89 10.86 6.59
C HIS A 47 -10.11 10.56 5.11
N THR A 48 -9.06 10.24 4.36
CA THR A 48 -9.09 9.95 2.92
C THR A 48 -9.90 10.99 2.15
N THR A 49 -9.59 12.27 2.37
CA THR A 49 -10.30 13.39 1.73
C THR A 49 -9.59 13.93 0.49
N ASP A 50 -8.70 13.13 -0.10
CA ASP A 50 -8.03 13.42 -1.39
C ASP A 50 -7.47 14.85 -1.46
N TYR A 51 -6.59 15.18 -0.51
CA TYR A 51 -5.93 16.49 -0.38
C TYR A 51 -6.86 17.66 0.01
N VAL A 52 -8.16 17.42 0.23
CA VAL A 52 -9.12 18.48 0.57
C VAL A 52 -9.22 18.71 2.08
N ILE A 53 -9.14 19.99 2.46
CA ILE A 53 -9.22 20.50 3.83
C ILE A 53 -10.40 21.47 3.95
N PRO A 54 -11.49 21.10 4.64
CA PRO A 54 -12.57 22.04 4.94
C PRO A 54 -12.10 23.21 5.79
N ARG A 55 -12.72 24.40 5.65
CA ARG A 55 -12.35 25.59 6.45
C ARG A 55 -12.30 25.34 7.96
N GLY A 56 -13.25 24.58 8.50
CA GLY A 56 -13.28 24.22 9.92
C GLY A 56 -12.05 23.41 10.36
N SER A 57 -11.58 22.48 9.53
CA SER A 57 -10.34 21.74 9.77
C SER A 57 -9.13 22.66 9.73
N ALA A 58 -9.10 23.63 8.81
CA ALA A 58 -8.04 24.64 8.78
C ALA A 58 -8.04 25.49 10.07
N VAL A 59 -9.21 25.91 10.59
CA VAL A 59 -9.32 26.59 11.91
C VAL A 59 -8.75 25.72 13.01
N LEU A 60 -9.11 24.43 13.03
CA LEU A 60 -8.66 23.50 14.07
C LEU A 60 -7.14 23.32 14.08
N MET A 61 -6.50 23.31 12.90
CA MET A 61 -5.05 23.11 12.78
C MET A 61 -4.25 24.39 13.03
N ALA A 62 -4.70 25.52 12.50
CA ALA A 62 -4.00 26.81 12.62
C ALA A 62 -4.36 27.60 13.89
N GLY A 63 -5.55 27.37 14.45
CA GLY A 63 -6.17 28.26 15.44
C GLY A 63 -6.94 29.40 14.77
N ALA A 64 -8.04 29.83 15.42
CA ALA A 64 -8.95 30.83 14.86
C ALA A 64 -8.30 32.19 14.57
N SER A 65 -7.26 32.57 15.31
CA SER A 65 -6.55 33.86 15.13
C SER A 65 -5.46 33.83 14.05
N ARG A 66 -4.96 32.66 13.67
CA ARG A 66 -3.82 32.53 12.73
C ARG A 66 -4.20 31.98 11.37
N VAL A 67 -5.34 31.29 11.28
CA VAL A 67 -5.75 30.57 10.07
C VAL A 67 -5.79 31.41 8.80
N ASP A 68 -6.25 32.66 8.85
CA ASP A 68 -6.34 33.48 7.63
C ASP A 68 -4.94 33.86 7.13
N VAL A 69 -4.01 34.24 8.02
CA VAL A 69 -2.61 34.51 7.66
C VAL A 69 -1.91 33.26 7.13
N LEU A 70 -2.06 32.11 7.80
CA LEU A 70 -1.39 30.88 7.36
C LEU A 70 -1.95 30.37 6.03
N VAL A 71 -3.26 30.51 5.78
CA VAL A 71 -3.87 30.17 4.50
C VAL A 71 -3.40 31.13 3.40
N GLU A 72 -3.34 32.43 3.65
CA GLU A 72 -2.88 33.43 2.69
C GLU A 72 -1.45 33.14 2.24
N VAL A 73 -0.53 32.95 3.19
CA VAL A 73 0.88 32.66 2.92
C VAL A 73 1.04 31.30 2.24
N ALA A 74 0.28 30.28 2.67
CA ALA A 74 0.30 28.97 2.03
C ALA A 74 -0.22 29.01 0.58
N LYS A 75 -1.23 29.84 0.28
CA LYS A 75 -1.70 30.08 -1.09
C LYS A 75 -0.62 30.75 -1.92
N PHE A 76 0.01 31.79 -1.38
CA PHE A 76 1.10 32.51 -2.05
C PHE A 76 2.26 31.58 -2.41
N ALA A 77 2.72 30.77 -1.46
CA ALA A 77 3.85 29.87 -1.65
C ALA A 77 3.51 28.63 -2.50
N GLY A 78 2.24 28.39 -2.81
CA GLY A 78 1.79 27.28 -3.67
C GLY A 78 1.50 25.97 -2.93
N TYR A 79 1.41 25.98 -1.60
CA TYR A 79 1.06 24.79 -0.81
C TYR A 79 -0.38 24.32 -1.00
N LEU A 80 -1.30 25.25 -1.24
CA LEU A 80 -2.71 24.94 -1.39
C LEU A 80 -3.41 25.95 -2.30
N THR A 81 -4.55 25.53 -2.81
CA THR A 81 -5.48 26.38 -3.56
C THR A 81 -6.83 26.43 -2.84
N GLU A 82 -7.55 27.53 -3.01
CA GLU A 82 -8.91 27.65 -2.47
C GLU A 82 -9.90 27.03 -3.44
N ILE A 83 -10.80 26.20 -2.90
CA ILE A 83 -11.84 25.52 -3.66
C ILE A 83 -13.18 25.62 -2.93
N GLU A 84 -14.26 25.34 -3.64
CA GLU A 84 -15.59 25.23 -3.05
C GLU A 84 -16.06 23.78 -3.07
N VAL A 85 -16.51 23.27 -1.92
CA VAL A 85 -17.05 21.92 -1.78
C VAL A 85 -18.41 22.01 -1.10
N LYS A 86 -19.47 21.63 -1.83
CA LYS A 86 -20.87 21.65 -1.35
C LYS A 86 -21.29 23.03 -0.79
N GLY A 87 -21.00 24.11 -1.51
CA GLY A 87 -21.37 25.47 -1.09
C GLY A 87 -20.52 26.05 0.04
N ARG A 88 -19.40 25.40 0.40
CA ARG A 88 -18.54 25.80 1.52
C ARG A 88 -17.09 25.93 1.08
N ARG A 89 -16.43 26.97 1.60
CA ARG A 89 -15.00 27.19 1.40
C ARG A 89 -14.17 26.02 1.95
N ALA A 90 -13.26 25.53 1.12
CA ALA A 90 -12.29 24.50 1.43
C ALA A 90 -10.96 24.81 0.73
N TYR A 91 -9.94 24.01 1.02
CA TYR A 91 -8.61 24.15 0.46
C TYR A 91 -8.14 22.82 -0.10
N LYS A 92 -7.54 22.82 -1.28
CA LYS A 92 -6.89 21.64 -1.85
C LYS A 92 -5.38 21.79 -1.68
N LEU A 93 -4.75 20.87 -0.96
CA LEU A 93 -3.30 20.79 -0.87
C LEU A 93 -2.71 20.47 -2.25
N VAL A 94 -1.45 20.88 -2.45
CA VAL A 94 -0.66 20.56 -3.63
C VAL A 94 -0.59 19.04 -3.85
N ASP A 95 -0.89 18.59 -5.06
CA ASP A 95 -0.93 17.18 -5.46
C ASP A 95 -0.24 16.91 -6.81
N ASN A 96 0.39 17.93 -7.40
CA ASN A 96 1.07 17.83 -8.69
C ASN A 96 2.53 17.34 -8.59
N ASP A 97 3.11 17.35 -7.40
CA ASP A 97 4.47 16.86 -7.13
C ASP A 97 4.45 15.77 -6.03
N PRO A 98 4.38 14.48 -6.42
CA PRO A 98 4.41 13.35 -5.50
C PRO A 98 5.75 13.17 -4.77
N ASP A 99 6.83 13.79 -5.25
CA ASP A 99 8.12 13.78 -4.57
C ASP A 99 8.19 14.85 -3.49
N PHE A 100 7.37 15.89 -3.55
CA PHE A 100 7.19 16.84 -2.46
C PHE A 100 6.22 16.32 -1.39
N LEU A 101 4.96 16.08 -1.78
CA LEU A 101 3.88 15.64 -0.88
C LEU A 101 3.01 14.61 -1.59
N HIS A 102 2.90 13.41 -1.00
CA HIS A 102 2.04 12.37 -1.53
C HIS A 102 1.12 11.78 -0.46
N LEU A 103 -0.17 11.89 -0.70
CA LEU A 103 -1.25 11.21 -0.01
C LEU A 103 -1.78 10.12 -0.92
N ARG A 104 -2.05 8.95 -0.33
CA ARG A 104 -2.84 7.92 -0.98
C ARG A 104 -4.29 8.35 -1.12
N LEU A 105 -4.84 8.19 -2.32
CA LEU A 105 -6.22 8.56 -2.61
C LEU A 105 -7.21 7.56 -2.00
N ALA A 106 -8.42 8.03 -1.68
CA ALA A 106 -9.51 7.21 -1.17
C ALA A 106 -9.81 6.03 -2.11
N ALA A 107 -9.87 6.30 -3.41
CA ALA A 107 -10.12 5.30 -4.44
C ALA A 107 -9.02 4.22 -4.49
N GLU A 108 -7.74 4.59 -4.33
CA GLU A 108 -6.62 3.64 -4.31
C GLU A 108 -6.66 2.74 -3.08
N ILE A 109 -6.98 3.32 -1.92
CA ILE A 109 -7.11 2.58 -0.66
C ILE A 109 -8.28 1.60 -0.74
N GLU A 110 -9.42 2.06 -1.27
CA GLU A 110 -10.59 1.21 -1.43
C GLU A 110 -10.34 0.09 -2.44
N TRP A 111 -9.68 0.40 -3.55
CA TRP A 111 -9.27 -0.61 -4.52
C TRP A 111 -8.35 -1.67 -3.92
N GLU A 112 -7.35 -1.27 -3.13
CA GLU A 112 -6.47 -2.23 -2.45
C GLU A 112 -7.24 -3.12 -1.45
N LYS A 113 -8.18 -2.54 -0.70
CA LYS A 113 -9.06 -3.31 0.20
C LYS A 113 -9.92 -4.29 -0.58
N GLN A 114 -10.53 -3.86 -1.69
CA GLN A 114 -11.33 -4.71 -2.56
C GLN A 114 -10.49 -5.87 -3.09
N ARG A 115 -9.29 -5.60 -3.62
CA ARG A 115 -8.36 -6.65 -4.07
C ARG A 115 -8.02 -7.65 -2.98
N LYS A 116 -7.80 -7.18 -1.75
CA LYS A 116 -7.52 -8.05 -0.61
C LYS A 116 -8.74 -8.90 -0.24
N SER A 117 -9.93 -8.31 -0.24
CA SER A 117 -11.21 -9.00 -0.03
C SER A 117 -11.41 -10.11 -1.06
N ASP A 118 -11.33 -9.76 -2.34
CA ASP A 118 -11.49 -10.69 -3.47
C ASP A 118 -10.51 -11.86 -3.41
N ASN A 119 -9.23 -11.57 -3.17
CA ASN A 119 -8.18 -12.59 -3.08
C ASN A 119 -8.34 -13.53 -1.87
N SER A 120 -9.12 -13.12 -0.87
CA SER A 120 -9.42 -13.93 0.32
C SER A 120 -10.80 -14.59 0.29
N ASN A 121 -11.68 -14.19 -0.64
CA ASN A 121 -13.06 -14.64 -0.72
C ASN A 121 -13.16 -16.05 -1.35
N PRO A 122 -13.43 -17.12 -0.57
CA PRO A 122 -13.48 -18.48 -1.09
C PRO A 122 -14.54 -18.66 -2.19
N ALA A 123 -15.65 -17.93 -2.10
CA ALA A 123 -16.73 -17.97 -3.08
C ALA A 123 -16.34 -17.45 -4.46
N LEU A 124 -15.25 -16.69 -4.53
CA LEU A 124 -14.67 -16.20 -5.77
C LEU A 124 -13.48 -17.05 -6.20
N ILE A 125 -12.51 -17.28 -5.30
CA ILE A 125 -11.23 -17.89 -5.68
C ILE A 125 -11.32 -19.39 -5.98
N ILE A 126 -12.24 -20.12 -5.33
CA ILE A 126 -12.40 -21.56 -5.58
C ILE A 126 -12.99 -21.80 -6.98
N PRO A 127 -14.13 -21.20 -7.37
CA PRO A 127 -14.66 -21.38 -8.72
C PRO A 127 -13.69 -20.95 -9.81
N VAL A 128 -12.98 -19.83 -9.62
CA VAL A 128 -11.96 -19.34 -10.57
C VAL A 128 -10.82 -20.35 -10.72
N ARG A 129 -10.28 -20.88 -9.61
CA ARG A 129 -9.20 -21.87 -9.67
C ARG A 129 -9.68 -23.21 -10.23
N VAL A 130 -10.92 -23.62 -9.99
CA VAL A 130 -11.53 -24.80 -10.64
C VAL A 130 -11.67 -24.60 -12.14
N ARG A 131 -12.06 -23.40 -12.59
CA ARG A 131 -12.15 -23.07 -14.02
C ARG A 131 -10.79 -23.04 -14.71
N ASP A 132 -9.82 -22.37 -14.10
CA ASP A 132 -8.54 -22.05 -14.75
C ASP A 132 -7.44 -23.11 -14.50
N GLY A 133 -7.57 -23.87 -13.42
CA GLY A 133 -6.50 -24.71 -12.89
C GLY A 133 -5.32 -23.89 -12.36
N ASP A 134 -4.16 -24.52 -12.31
CA ASP A 134 -2.93 -23.93 -11.79
C ASP A 134 -2.07 -23.27 -12.89
N ALA A 135 -2.66 -22.93 -14.02
CA ALA A 135 -1.96 -22.33 -15.16
C ALA A 135 -2.32 -20.85 -15.29
N CYS A 136 -1.31 -20.00 -15.45
CA CYS A 136 -1.52 -18.57 -15.67
C CYS A 136 -2.29 -18.33 -16.98
N ARG A 137 -3.40 -17.61 -16.91
CA ARG A 137 -4.28 -17.31 -18.05
C ARG A 137 -3.69 -16.33 -19.06
N TRP A 138 -2.51 -15.76 -18.74
CA TRP A 138 -1.73 -14.92 -19.66
C TRP A 138 -0.64 -15.71 -20.39
N CYS A 139 0.20 -16.47 -19.69
CA CYS A 139 1.35 -17.16 -20.30
C CYS A 139 1.20 -18.68 -20.44
N GLY A 140 0.18 -19.28 -19.84
CA GLY A 140 -0.04 -20.74 -19.82
C GLY A 140 0.91 -21.55 -18.95
N CYS A 141 1.92 -20.91 -18.34
CA CYS A 141 2.84 -21.56 -17.41
C CYS A 141 2.13 -21.89 -16.09
N VAL A 142 2.51 -23.03 -15.50
CA VAL A 142 2.04 -23.45 -14.17
C VAL A 142 2.57 -22.49 -13.11
N VAL A 143 1.69 -22.07 -12.19
CA VAL A 143 2.01 -21.19 -11.08
C VAL A 143 2.36 -21.98 -9.82
N ASN A 144 3.08 -21.34 -8.89
CA ASN A 144 3.39 -21.91 -7.59
C ASN A 144 2.54 -21.26 -6.50
N TRP A 145 1.47 -21.94 -6.06
CA TRP A 145 0.62 -21.48 -4.95
C TRP A 145 1.30 -21.54 -3.58
N GLY A 146 2.35 -22.34 -3.42
CA GLY A 146 3.13 -22.41 -2.18
C GLY A 146 4.12 -21.25 -2.03
N SER A 147 4.46 -20.56 -3.12
CA SER A 147 5.36 -19.41 -3.06
C SER A 147 4.60 -18.12 -2.81
N ARG A 148 5.09 -17.32 -1.85
CA ARG A 148 4.61 -15.96 -1.60
C ARG A 148 5.39 -14.88 -2.37
N LYS A 149 6.53 -15.23 -2.97
CA LYS A 149 7.44 -14.30 -3.67
C LYS A 149 7.87 -14.86 -5.03
N GLY A 150 8.43 -13.98 -5.87
CA GLY A 150 8.99 -14.33 -7.18
C GLY A 150 7.96 -14.41 -8.30
N GLY A 151 8.39 -14.25 -9.55
CA GLY A 151 7.49 -14.06 -10.70
C GLY A 151 6.56 -15.23 -11.07
N ARG A 152 6.77 -16.41 -10.49
CA ARG A 152 5.94 -17.61 -10.68
C ARG A 152 5.01 -17.90 -9.50
N ASN A 153 4.94 -17.03 -8.49
CA ASN A 153 3.93 -17.16 -7.45
C ASN A 153 2.51 -17.16 -8.06
N GLY A 154 1.65 -18.02 -7.54
CA GLY A 154 0.25 -18.02 -7.91
C GLY A 154 -0.47 -16.84 -7.30
N THR A 155 -1.19 -16.09 -8.14
CA THR A 155 -2.08 -15.01 -7.73
C THR A 155 -3.28 -15.00 -8.68
N TYR A 156 -4.21 -14.09 -8.42
CA TYR A 156 -5.31 -13.81 -9.33
C TYR A 156 -5.20 -12.38 -9.86
N ASP A 157 -5.71 -12.18 -11.06
CA ASP A 157 -5.67 -10.91 -11.79
C ASP A 157 -7.08 -10.44 -12.14
N HIS A 158 -7.33 -9.15 -11.90
CA HIS A 158 -8.58 -8.47 -12.20
C HIS A 158 -8.58 -8.01 -13.65
N LEU A 159 -9.41 -8.59 -14.50
CA LEU A 159 -9.51 -8.23 -15.92
C LEU A 159 -10.00 -6.80 -16.13
N VAL A 160 -10.83 -6.30 -15.21
CA VAL A 160 -11.31 -4.92 -15.16
C VAL A 160 -10.75 -4.25 -13.91
N PRO A 161 -9.64 -3.49 -14.01
CA PRO A 161 -9.07 -2.78 -12.87
C PRO A 161 -10.05 -1.74 -12.29
N GLY A 162 -10.11 -1.64 -10.97
CA GLY A 162 -11.00 -0.71 -10.28
C GLY A 162 -12.40 -1.26 -9.99
N GLU A 163 -12.76 -2.41 -10.54
CA GLU A 163 -14.04 -3.08 -10.30
C GLU A 163 -13.89 -4.34 -9.45
N ALA A 164 -14.88 -4.62 -8.61
CA ALA A 164 -14.95 -5.85 -7.84
C ALA A 164 -14.92 -7.08 -8.75
N ALA A 165 -14.14 -8.08 -8.37
CA ALA A 165 -14.03 -9.29 -9.16
C ALA A 165 -15.32 -10.11 -9.16
N THR A 166 -15.66 -10.63 -10.33
CA THR A 166 -16.60 -11.73 -10.53
C THR A 166 -15.83 -12.97 -10.95
N ILE A 167 -16.48 -14.13 -10.98
CA ILE A 167 -15.84 -15.36 -11.47
C ILE A 167 -15.29 -15.14 -12.90
N ASP A 168 -16.01 -14.41 -13.75
CA ASP A 168 -15.61 -14.19 -15.15
C ASP A 168 -14.55 -13.10 -15.32
N THR A 169 -14.54 -12.09 -14.45
CA THR A 169 -13.57 -10.99 -14.51
C THR A 169 -12.32 -11.23 -13.67
N TYR A 170 -12.17 -12.42 -13.08
CA TYR A 170 -11.04 -12.80 -12.24
C TYR A 170 -10.38 -14.07 -12.74
N VAL A 171 -9.06 -14.03 -12.91
CA VAL A 171 -8.33 -15.12 -13.58
C VAL A 171 -7.06 -15.52 -12.83
N VAL A 172 -6.68 -16.80 -12.90
CA VAL A 172 -5.39 -17.25 -12.37
C VAL A 172 -4.25 -16.61 -13.16
N SER A 173 -3.26 -16.05 -12.46
CA SER A 173 -2.09 -15.43 -13.05
C SER A 173 -0.81 -15.72 -12.25
N CYS A 174 0.34 -15.65 -12.92
CA CYS A 174 1.61 -15.58 -12.21
C CYS A 174 1.91 -14.12 -11.84
N GLY A 175 2.65 -13.89 -10.75
CA GLY A 175 2.99 -12.53 -10.32
C GLY A 175 3.74 -11.71 -11.36
N SER A 176 4.56 -12.33 -12.21
CA SER A 176 5.26 -11.61 -13.28
C SER A 176 4.30 -11.06 -14.34
N CYS A 177 3.29 -11.84 -14.77
CA CYS A 177 2.31 -11.35 -15.75
C CYS A 177 1.36 -10.32 -15.14
N ASN A 178 0.90 -10.55 -13.90
CA ASN A 178 0.02 -9.62 -13.19
C ASN A 178 0.72 -8.26 -12.98
N ALA A 179 1.97 -8.28 -12.49
CA ALA A 179 2.75 -7.06 -12.31
C ALA A 179 3.06 -6.34 -13.62
N ALA A 180 3.43 -7.08 -14.67
CA ALA A 180 3.73 -6.49 -15.98
C ALA A 180 2.48 -5.92 -16.68
N ARG A 181 1.30 -6.50 -16.45
CA ARG A 181 0.03 -5.98 -16.95
C ARG A 181 -0.37 -4.72 -16.18
N GLY A 182 -0.29 -4.74 -14.85
CA GLY A 182 -0.76 -3.64 -14.01
C GLY A 182 -2.25 -3.35 -14.24
N ASP A 183 -2.61 -2.07 -14.28
CA ASP A 183 -3.93 -1.61 -14.73
C ASP A 183 -4.04 -1.50 -16.26
N ASN A 184 -2.94 -1.70 -16.99
CA ASN A 184 -2.79 -1.47 -18.41
C ASN A 184 -3.33 -0.10 -18.90
N SER A 185 -3.29 0.93 -18.05
CA SER A 185 -3.75 2.29 -18.39
C SER A 185 -3.04 2.88 -19.61
N THR A 186 -1.78 2.47 -19.84
CA THR A 186 -0.95 2.90 -20.98
C THR A 186 -1.15 2.06 -22.25
N GLY A 187 -1.90 0.97 -22.20
CA GLY A 187 -2.10 0.05 -23.33
C GLY A 187 -0.85 -0.74 -23.76
N LYS A 188 0.27 -0.66 -23.01
CA LYS A 188 1.54 -1.34 -23.33
C LYS A 188 1.42 -2.87 -23.26
N TRP A 189 0.52 -3.39 -22.44
CA TRP A 189 0.29 -4.83 -22.35
C TRP A 189 -0.63 -5.29 -23.49
N GLN A 190 -0.05 -6.01 -24.44
CA GLN A 190 -0.75 -6.50 -25.64
C GLN A 190 -0.98 -8.02 -25.63
N ARG A 191 -0.53 -8.73 -24.59
CA ARG A 191 -0.67 -10.18 -24.56
C ARG A 191 -2.16 -10.54 -24.39
N PRO A 192 -2.75 -11.32 -25.32
CA PRO A 192 -4.15 -11.68 -25.22
C PRO A 192 -4.38 -12.62 -24.03
N LEU A 193 -5.56 -12.52 -23.43
CA LEU A 193 -6.01 -13.49 -22.44
C LEU A 193 -6.24 -14.83 -23.15
N LEU A 194 -5.68 -15.91 -22.61
CA LEU A 194 -5.93 -17.25 -23.15
C LEU A 194 -7.41 -17.63 -22.90
N PRO A 195 -8.01 -18.60 -23.62
CA PRO A 195 -9.32 -19.14 -23.29
C PRO A 195 -9.24 -20.12 -22.11
N ALA A 196 -10.31 -20.23 -21.31
CA ALA A 196 -10.35 -21.15 -20.18
C ALA A 196 -10.06 -22.59 -20.66
N PRO A 197 -9.21 -23.36 -19.94
CA PRO A 197 -8.85 -24.70 -20.39
C PRO A 197 -10.03 -25.65 -20.28
N SER A 198 -10.25 -26.45 -21.33
CA SER A 198 -11.25 -27.53 -21.30
C SER A 198 -10.86 -28.66 -20.33
N SER A 199 -9.55 -28.88 -20.15
CA SER A 199 -9.00 -29.81 -19.17
C SER A 199 -7.91 -29.09 -18.36
N PRO A 200 -8.28 -28.41 -17.26
CA PRO A 200 -7.35 -27.66 -16.45
C PRO A 200 -6.31 -28.55 -15.77
N TYR A 201 -5.11 -28.01 -15.57
CA TYR A 201 -4.07 -28.68 -14.80
C TYR A 201 -4.26 -28.42 -13.31
N PHE A 202 -4.28 -29.47 -12.48
CA PHE A 202 -4.38 -29.35 -11.02
C PHE A 202 -3.20 -30.04 -10.34
N SER A 203 -2.42 -29.25 -9.62
CA SER A 203 -1.38 -29.74 -8.73
C SER A 203 -1.98 -30.38 -7.48
N LYS A 204 -1.17 -31.20 -6.79
CA LYS A 204 -1.54 -31.75 -5.47
C LYS A 204 -1.95 -30.65 -4.50
N THR A 205 -1.21 -29.53 -4.50
CA THR A 205 -1.47 -28.39 -3.60
C THR A 205 -2.87 -27.84 -3.77
N THR A 206 -3.35 -27.67 -5.01
CA THR A 206 -4.70 -27.15 -5.27
C THR A 206 -5.79 -28.14 -4.92
N VAL A 207 -5.60 -29.42 -5.26
CA VAL A 207 -6.56 -30.47 -4.90
C VAL A 207 -6.70 -30.58 -3.38
N ASP A 208 -5.57 -30.68 -2.66
CA ASP A 208 -5.56 -30.74 -1.20
C ASP A 208 -6.16 -29.46 -0.57
N TRP A 209 -5.90 -28.28 -1.15
CA TRP A 209 -6.46 -27.01 -0.67
C TRP A 209 -7.97 -26.93 -0.82
N ILE A 210 -8.53 -27.35 -1.96
CA ILE A 210 -9.98 -27.37 -2.19
C ILE A 210 -10.64 -28.41 -1.27
N GLN A 211 -10.05 -29.61 -1.17
CA GLN A 211 -10.57 -30.69 -0.32
C GLN A 211 -10.70 -30.30 1.15
N ASN A 212 -9.74 -29.53 1.67
CA ASN A 212 -9.72 -29.12 3.07
C ASN A 212 -10.43 -27.77 3.32
N ASN A 213 -10.94 -27.11 2.28
CA ASN A 213 -11.61 -25.83 2.44
C ASN A 213 -13.07 -26.02 2.91
N GLU A 214 -13.44 -25.39 4.02
CA GLU A 214 -14.79 -25.49 4.58
C GLU A 214 -15.87 -24.91 3.65
N TRP A 215 -15.60 -23.75 3.05
CA TRP A 215 -16.54 -23.14 2.11
C TRP A 215 -16.75 -24.04 0.89
N ALA A 216 -15.69 -24.65 0.34
CA ALA A 216 -15.82 -25.59 -0.78
C ALA A 216 -16.76 -26.75 -0.45
N ARG A 217 -16.52 -27.42 0.70
CA ARG A 217 -17.31 -28.57 1.16
C ARG A 217 -18.78 -28.21 1.37
N ASN A 218 -19.05 -27.07 2.02
CA ASN A 218 -20.41 -26.64 2.33
C ASN A 218 -21.19 -26.17 1.08
N ASN A 219 -20.50 -25.84 -0.02
CA ASN A 219 -21.10 -25.35 -1.26
C ASN A 219 -21.00 -26.38 -2.41
N GLY A 220 -20.71 -27.65 -2.12
CA GLY A 220 -20.75 -28.73 -3.11
C GLY A 220 -19.61 -28.73 -4.13
N TYR A 221 -18.50 -28.05 -3.85
CA TYR A 221 -17.30 -28.11 -4.69
C TYR A 221 -16.50 -29.36 -4.37
N GLU A 222 -16.63 -30.38 -5.21
CA GLU A 222 -15.78 -31.57 -5.15
C GLU A 222 -14.36 -31.24 -5.63
N PRO A 223 -13.31 -31.73 -4.94
CA PRO A 223 -11.93 -31.54 -5.39
C PRO A 223 -11.72 -32.14 -6.78
N PRO A 224 -11.12 -31.41 -7.72
CA PRO A 224 -10.88 -31.92 -9.05
C PRO A 224 -9.87 -33.07 -9.02
N ALA A 225 -9.95 -33.97 -10.00
CA ALA A 225 -8.98 -35.05 -10.15
C ALA A 225 -7.57 -34.47 -10.36
N ARG A 226 -6.62 -34.89 -9.50
CA ARG A 226 -5.22 -34.51 -9.63
C ARG A 226 -4.68 -34.92 -10.99
N SER A 227 -3.94 -34.02 -11.65
CA SER A 227 -3.25 -34.35 -12.90
C SER A 227 -2.17 -35.41 -12.66
N ARG A 228 -2.14 -36.47 -13.49
CA ARG A 228 -1.15 -37.57 -13.39
C ARG A 228 0.28 -37.08 -13.61
N LYS A 229 0.48 -36.20 -14.61
CA LYS A 229 1.77 -35.60 -14.90
C LYS A 229 2.06 -34.49 -13.89
N VAL A 230 3.22 -34.53 -13.25
CA VAL A 230 3.69 -33.40 -12.42
C VAL A 230 4.42 -32.42 -13.31
N VAL A 231 4.00 -31.15 -13.28
CA VAL A 231 4.60 -30.06 -14.06
C VAL A 231 5.25 -29.09 -13.09
N ARG A 232 6.49 -28.66 -13.38
CA ARG A 232 7.19 -27.73 -12.51
C ARG A 232 6.61 -26.33 -12.70
N PRO A 233 6.50 -25.52 -11.63
CA PRO A 233 6.12 -24.12 -11.79
C PRO A 233 7.05 -23.40 -12.76
N GLY A 234 6.46 -22.64 -13.69
CA GLY A 234 7.16 -22.00 -14.80
C GLY A 234 7.09 -22.77 -16.12
N ASP A 235 6.95 -24.09 -16.09
CA ASP A 235 6.76 -24.89 -17.31
C ASP A 235 5.33 -24.71 -17.86
N PRO A 236 5.13 -24.81 -19.19
CA PRO A 236 3.80 -24.78 -19.79
C PRO A 236 2.91 -25.92 -19.27
N ALA A 237 1.64 -25.61 -18.98
CA ALA A 237 0.66 -26.62 -18.61
C ALA A 237 0.44 -27.64 -19.75
N PRO A 238 0.02 -28.90 -19.46
CA PRO A 238 -0.07 -29.94 -20.47
C PRO A 238 -0.97 -29.59 -21.67
N TYR A 239 -2.08 -28.88 -21.43
CA TYR A 239 -3.00 -28.45 -22.49
C TYR A 239 -2.43 -27.32 -23.38
N MET A 240 -1.31 -26.69 -22.98
CA MET A 240 -0.59 -25.72 -23.80
C MET A 240 0.36 -26.39 -24.80
N GLN A 241 0.66 -27.69 -24.62
CA GLN A 241 1.56 -28.44 -25.50
C GLN A 241 0.84 -28.71 -26.83
N GLY A 242 1.16 -27.90 -27.84
CA GLY A 242 0.47 -27.83 -29.14
C GLY A 242 0.22 -26.39 -29.59
N ARG A 243 0.27 -25.42 -28.67
CA ARG A 243 0.19 -23.99 -28.95
C ARG A 243 1.58 -23.37 -28.79
N SER A 244 2.49 -23.73 -29.67
CA SER A 244 3.83 -23.13 -29.72
C SER A 244 3.71 -21.69 -30.21
N THR A 245 3.45 -20.74 -29.31
CA THR A 245 3.85 -19.35 -29.55
C THR A 245 5.36 -19.30 -29.38
N SER A 246 6.07 -19.25 -30.51
CA SER A 246 7.46 -18.84 -30.58
C SER A 246 7.60 -17.44 -30.01
N LEU A 247 7.91 -17.34 -28.72
CA LEU A 247 8.61 -16.18 -28.19
C LEU A 247 10.00 -16.67 -27.84
N SER A 248 10.91 -16.46 -28.78
CA SER A 248 12.33 -16.74 -28.63
C SER A 248 12.85 -16.08 -27.35
N PRO A 249 13.72 -16.76 -26.58
CA PRO A 249 14.50 -16.09 -25.55
C PRO A 249 15.43 -15.09 -26.24
N ALA A 250 15.38 -13.82 -25.83
CA ALA A 250 16.38 -12.83 -26.21
C ALA A 250 17.72 -13.29 -25.64
N THR A 251 18.57 -13.82 -26.51
CA THR A 251 19.96 -14.13 -26.22
C THR A 251 20.69 -12.81 -25.95
N ALA A 252 21.36 -12.76 -24.80
CA ALA A 252 22.43 -11.81 -24.56
C ALA A 252 23.57 -12.11 -25.54
N GLU A 253 24.05 -11.09 -26.26
CA GLU A 253 25.45 -10.86 -26.65
C GLU A 253 25.49 -9.72 -27.68
N SER A 254 26.08 -8.59 -27.29
CA SER A 254 26.56 -7.57 -28.24
C SER A 254 28.02 -7.29 -27.90
N SER A 255 28.89 -8.18 -28.37
CA SER A 255 30.30 -7.91 -28.55
C SER A 255 30.46 -7.22 -29.90
N ALA A 256 30.82 -5.95 -29.91
CA ALA A 256 31.15 -5.21 -31.12
C ALA A 256 32.53 -5.65 -31.64
N PRO A 257 32.70 -5.86 -32.96
CA PRO A 257 34.00 -6.13 -33.55
C PRO A 257 34.77 -4.83 -33.81
N ALA A 258 36.09 -4.92 -33.63
CA ALA A 258 37.07 -3.90 -33.98
C ALA A 258 37.21 -3.79 -35.50
N GLU A 259 37.24 -2.56 -36.02
CA GLU A 259 37.71 -2.27 -37.38
C GLU A 259 38.72 -1.12 -37.37
N GLU A 260 39.65 -1.24 -38.31
CA GLU A 260 40.97 -0.62 -38.42
C GLU A 260 40.97 0.88 -38.77
N ARG A 261 42.05 1.51 -38.33
CA ARG A 261 42.44 2.91 -38.51
C ARG A 261 43.17 3.14 -39.85
N PRO A 262 43.07 4.33 -40.46
CA PRO A 262 44.21 4.92 -41.18
C PRO A 262 44.77 6.14 -40.44
N GLY A 263 46.10 6.21 -40.37
CA GLY A 263 46.84 7.14 -39.53
C GLY A 263 47.20 8.48 -40.16
N THR A 264 47.70 9.37 -39.31
CA THR A 264 48.71 10.39 -39.65
C THR A 264 49.40 10.84 -38.34
N GLN A 265 50.72 10.73 -38.31
CA GLN A 265 51.70 11.30 -37.35
C GLN A 265 52.00 12.77 -37.79
N PRO A 266 52.86 13.60 -37.12
CA PRO A 266 53.98 13.24 -36.20
C PRO A 266 54.20 14.09 -34.92
N GLU A 267 55.02 13.48 -34.04
CA GLU A 267 56.12 14.00 -33.18
C GLU A 267 55.86 15.17 -32.19
N THR A 268 56.21 15.06 -30.89
CA THR A 268 57.61 15.06 -30.39
C THR A 268 57.66 14.69 -28.89
N ALA A 269 58.83 14.20 -28.47
CA ALA A 269 59.16 13.65 -27.15
C ALA A 269 59.60 14.70 -26.11
N GLY A 270 59.51 14.34 -24.83
CA GLY A 270 60.22 15.01 -23.74
C GLY A 270 59.78 14.56 -22.33
N THR A 271 60.47 13.59 -21.74
CA THR A 271 60.58 13.41 -20.27
C THR A 271 61.73 14.31 -19.76
N PRO A 272 61.80 14.80 -18.49
CA PRO A 272 61.85 13.96 -17.28
C PRO A 272 61.13 14.47 -15.99
N ASP A 273 60.97 13.50 -15.10
CA ASP A 273 60.79 13.44 -13.61
C ASP A 273 61.49 14.53 -12.75
N PRO A 274 61.46 14.51 -11.38
CA PRO A 274 60.41 14.33 -10.36
C PRO A 274 60.46 15.43 -9.26
N THR A 275 59.46 15.50 -8.39
CA THR A 275 59.59 15.71 -6.92
C THR A 275 58.20 15.54 -6.31
N ASP A 276 57.94 14.35 -5.76
CA ASP A 276 57.96 14.07 -4.31
C ASP A 276 56.72 14.71 -3.64
N ALA A 277 55.61 14.00 -3.50
CA ALA A 277 55.27 13.06 -2.42
C ALA A 277 53.89 13.53 -1.89
N SER A 278 52.90 12.74 -1.51
CA SER A 278 52.84 11.31 -1.25
C SER A 278 51.51 10.77 -1.77
N ALA A 279 51.62 9.58 -2.31
CA ALA A 279 50.55 8.72 -2.73
C ALA A 279 50.08 7.87 -1.50
N PRO A 280 49.36 6.75 -1.67
CA PRO A 280 47.90 6.74 -1.54
C PRO A 280 47.38 5.48 -0.80
N ARG A 281 46.04 5.28 -0.79
CA ARG A 281 45.36 3.96 -0.91
C ARG A 281 45.68 2.90 0.20
N THR A 282 44.92 1.84 0.48
CA THR A 282 43.88 1.07 -0.22
C THR A 282 43.22 0.14 0.81
N ASP A 283 41.95 -0.21 0.57
CA ASP A 283 41.26 -1.51 0.76
C ASP A 283 42.01 -2.63 1.53
N THR A 284 41.42 -3.52 2.34
CA THR A 284 40.35 -4.47 2.02
C THR A 284 40.19 -5.49 3.18
N LYS A 285 39.04 -6.22 3.21
CA LYS A 285 38.78 -7.59 3.76
C LYS A 285 38.63 -7.72 5.30
N SER A 286 37.81 -8.61 5.87
CA SER A 286 36.82 -9.60 5.41
C SER A 286 36.06 -10.17 6.61
N ALA A 287 34.80 -10.58 6.37
CA ALA A 287 34.11 -11.81 6.79
C ALA A 287 33.80 -12.17 8.28
N THR A 288 32.51 -12.53 8.44
CA THR A 288 31.91 -13.61 9.28
C THR A 288 31.86 -13.50 10.80
N ALA A 289 30.65 -13.38 11.35
CA ALA A 289 30.15 -14.23 12.44
C ALA A 289 28.61 -14.14 12.60
N THR A 290 28.08 -15.26 13.06
CA THR A 290 26.70 -15.78 13.09
C THR A 290 25.75 -15.15 14.12
N SER A 291 24.45 -15.39 13.87
CA SER A 291 23.29 -15.30 14.77
C SER A 291 23.56 -15.50 16.26
N ASN A 292 22.89 -14.73 17.12
CA ASN A 292 22.06 -15.30 18.20
C ASN A 292 21.23 -14.25 19.00
N THR A 293 19.96 -14.62 19.16
CA THR A 293 19.14 -14.57 20.39
C THR A 293 18.61 -13.22 20.90
N ARG A 294 17.28 -13.07 20.75
CA ARG A 294 16.41 -12.32 21.66
C ARG A 294 16.57 -12.82 23.09
N THR A 295 16.84 -11.90 24.02
CA THR A 295 16.41 -12.04 25.42
C THR A 295 15.92 -10.70 25.92
N ASP A 296 14.72 -10.70 26.49
CA ASP A 296 14.11 -9.62 27.23
C ASP A 296 14.99 -9.16 28.39
N THR A 297 15.11 -7.84 28.59
CA THR A 297 15.30 -7.25 29.92
C THR A 297 14.51 -5.95 30.03
N GLN A 298 13.63 -5.96 31.02
CA GLN A 298 12.76 -4.89 31.47
C GLN A 298 13.59 -3.68 31.91
N SER A 299 13.21 -2.49 31.44
CA SER A 299 13.76 -1.23 31.94
C SER A 299 12.95 -0.77 33.15
N ALA A 300 13.57 -0.81 34.32
CA ALA A 300 13.05 -0.30 35.57
C ALA A 300 13.45 1.16 35.74
N HIS A 301 12.53 2.10 35.51
CA HIS A 301 12.61 3.46 36.07
C HIS A 301 11.20 4.06 36.21
N ALA A 302 10.59 3.84 37.38
CA ALA A 302 9.42 4.59 37.85
C ALA A 302 9.86 5.45 39.06
N PRO A 303 9.50 6.75 39.12
CA PRO A 303 9.76 7.58 40.30
C PRO A 303 8.66 7.38 41.36
N THR A 304 9.08 7.15 42.60
CA THR A 304 8.24 7.03 43.81
C THR A 304 7.83 8.41 44.35
N PRO A 305 6.58 8.57 44.84
CA PRO A 305 6.16 9.77 45.56
C PRO A 305 6.46 9.65 47.06
N ARG A 306 6.95 10.74 47.67
CA ARG A 306 7.27 10.86 49.09
C ARG A 306 6.08 11.46 49.85
N THR A 307 5.60 10.73 50.85
CA THR A 307 4.63 11.15 51.86
C THR A 307 5.26 12.01 52.96
N THR A 308 4.57 13.06 53.39
CA THR A 308 4.65 13.60 54.76
C THR A 308 3.23 13.82 55.28
N SER A 309 2.98 13.23 56.44
CA SER A 309 1.77 13.31 57.25
C SER A 309 1.87 14.51 58.19
N GLU A 310 0.76 15.20 58.49
CA GLU A 310 0.22 15.31 59.87
C GLU A 310 -1.01 16.24 59.99
N ASN A 311 -1.88 15.84 60.92
CA ASN A 311 -2.94 16.56 61.64
C ASN A 311 -4.40 16.48 61.12
N ALA A 312 -5.15 15.58 61.77
CA ALA A 312 -6.58 15.70 62.04
C ALA A 312 -6.81 16.49 63.34
N PRO A 313 -8.04 17.00 63.59
CA PRO A 313 -8.91 16.24 64.49
C PRO A 313 -10.40 16.15 64.08
N SER A 314 -11.04 15.24 64.82
CA SER A 314 -12.35 14.57 64.75
C SER A 314 -13.66 15.35 64.63
N ALA A 315 -14.68 14.51 64.37
CA ALA A 315 -16.08 14.52 64.83
C ALA A 315 -17.10 14.89 63.73
N ASP A 316 -18.29 14.30 63.59
CA ASP A 316 -18.98 13.12 64.13
C ASP A 316 -20.32 13.07 63.36
N SER A 317 -20.88 11.87 63.17
CA SER A 317 -22.31 11.57 62.99
C SER A 317 -23.11 12.07 61.77
N GLY A 318 -23.78 11.12 61.08
CA GLY A 318 -24.83 11.46 60.12
C GLY A 318 -25.38 10.36 59.21
N ARG A 319 -25.75 9.20 59.76
CA ARG A 319 -26.50 8.13 59.07
C ARG A 319 -27.92 8.60 58.71
N THR A 320 -28.33 8.69 57.43
CA THR A 320 -29.76 8.51 57.05
C THR A 320 -30.01 8.14 55.56
N LYS A 321 -30.50 6.91 55.37
CA LYS A 321 -31.52 6.37 54.43
C LYS A 321 -31.57 6.74 52.94
N GLN A 322 -31.50 5.67 52.13
CA GLN A 322 -32.22 5.48 50.86
C GLN A 322 -33.75 5.53 51.05
N ILE A 323 -34.48 6.05 50.05
CA ILE A 323 -35.61 5.39 49.33
C ILE A 323 -36.08 6.32 48.17
N PRO A 324 -36.55 5.76 47.03
CA PRO A 324 -36.94 6.47 45.80
C PRO A 324 -38.47 6.65 45.62
N ALA A 325 -38.89 7.57 44.73
CA ALA A 325 -40.18 7.66 44.01
C ALA A 325 -40.02 8.77 42.94
N ASP A 326 -40.61 8.79 41.74
CA ASP A 326 -41.92 8.30 41.32
C ASP A 326 -41.98 8.18 39.78
N ARG A 327 -42.53 7.07 39.27
CA ARG A 327 -43.07 6.93 37.91
C ARG A 327 -44.36 6.10 38.03
N GLN A 328 -45.50 6.77 38.00
CA GLN A 328 -46.84 6.18 37.82
C GLN A 328 -47.07 6.01 36.30
N SER A 329 -47.27 4.78 35.79
CA SER A 329 -48.55 4.07 35.51
C SER A 329 -49.50 4.86 34.59
N ALA A 330 -50.17 4.34 33.56
CA ALA A 330 -50.74 3.03 33.23
C ALA A 330 -50.60 2.77 31.69
N SER A 331 -50.91 1.64 31.06
CA SER A 331 -51.96 0.65 31.26
C SER A 331 -51.66 -0.63 30.48
N SER A 332 -52.09 -1.75 31.04
CA SER A 332 -52.13 -3.11 30.50
C SER A 332 -53.35 -3.31 29.59
N ASP A 333 -53.20 -4.06 28.49
CA ASP A 333 -54.24 -4.94 27.97
C ASP A 333 -53.61 -6.14 27.25
N GLY A 334 -54.08 -7.34 27.59
CA GLY A 334 -53.59 -8.65 27.13
C GLY A 334 -54.30 -9.18 25.87
N PRO A 335 -53.93 -10.38 25.39
CA PRO A 335 -54.17 -10.83 24.02
C PRO A 335 -55.47 -11.64 23.85
N GLY A 336 -56.15 -11.45 22.72
CA GLY A 336 -57.27 -12.27 22.27
C GLY A 336 -56.93 -13.00 20.96
N ARG A 337 -56.98 -14.33 21.00
CA ARG A 337 -57.08 -15.24 19.84
C ARG A 337 -58.50 -15.82 19.82
N ASP A 338 -59.07 -15.90 18.60
CA ASP A 338 -60.00 -16.91 18.07
C ASP A 338 -61.15 -16.30 17.26
N GLY A 339 -61.32 -16.77 16.02
CA GLY A 339 -62.49 -16.47 15.17
C GLY A 339 -62.25 -16.71 13.67
N ALA A 340 -62.84 -17.78 13.16
CA ALA A 340 -62.82 -18.24 11.77
C ALA A 340 -63.53 -17.29 10.77
N GLY A 341 -63.09 -17.36 9.52
CA GLY A 341 -63.72 -16.79 8.32
C GLY A 341 -62.96 -17.26 7.08
#